data_AF-A1ZL51-F1
#
_entry.id   AF-A1ZL51-F1
#
_cell.length_a   1.000
_cell.length_b   1.000
_cell.length_c   1.000
_cell.angle_alpha   90.00
_cell.angle_beta   90.00
_cell.angle_gamma   90.00
#
_symmetry.space_group_name_H-M   'P 1'
#
loop_
_entity.id
_entity.type
_entity.pdbx_description
1 polymer ?
#
loop_
_entity_poly.entity_id
_entity_poly.type
_entity_poly.pdbx_seq_one_letter_code
_entity_poly.pdbx_strand_id
1 'polypeptide(L)'
;MNTIQTYDFPGKQISMEYVLPTTMQSLEEVTNIGLDAIETVTKNNFEFFCADITLGLFDHELWYPVEDLPEEFATWMLKTSHTPEQVVCKPFYTKQQLKEVDCLSTAEVFDAIHYITQKTPNASSEHAQVFWQDISFRSLRTLLPDWNPNLPLMLQTGNKVFEYPTKTTNKGTFVNAPMDSYILQSPASLVLENDGGNSLTLTIYLLWSCWTEKQMPGAKLIEERVNQLKNNGWQLKLSTVPFIGSST
;
A
#
# COMPACT_ATOMS: atom_id res chain seq x y z
N MET A 1 19.17 -20.83 -12.94
CA MET A 1 17.75 -20.47 -12.76
C MET A 1 17.70 -19.32 -11.78
N ASN A 2 17.03 -18.23 -12.10
CA ASN A 2 16.79 -17.16 -11.13
C ASN A 2 15.49 -17.50 -10.42
N THR A 3 15.56 -17.71 -9.11
CA THR A 3 14.41 -17.99 -8.26
C THR A 3 14.24 -16.81 -7.31
N ILE A 4 13.02 -16.28 -7.19
CA ILE A 4 12.69 -15.26 -6.20
C ILE A 4 12.17 -15.97 -4.95
N GLN A 5 12.73 -15.64 -3.79
CA GLN A 5 12.23 -16.15 -2.51
C GLN A 5 11.06 -15.28 -2.05
N THR A 6 9.99 -15.92 -1.63
CA THR A 6 8.87 -15.28 -0.92
C THR A 6 9.07 -15.49 0.56
N TYR A 7 8.96 -14.43 1.34
CA TYR A 7 9.08 -14.48 2.80
C TYR A 7 7.69 -14.64 3.44
N ASP A 8 7.58 -15.51 4.45
CA ASP A 8 6.31 -15.75 5.18
C ASP A 8 5.88 -14.56 6.05
N PHE A 9 6.84 -13.70 6.40
CA PHE A 9 6.66 -12.37 6.99
C PHE A 9 7.32 -11.36 6.06
N PRO A 10 6.99 -10.05 6.12
CA PRO A 10 7.66 -9.06 5.30
C PRO A 10 9.19 -9.21 5.42
N GLY A 11 9.85 -9.63 4.35
CA GLY A 11 11.30 -9.81 4.35
C GLY A 11 12.03 -8.49 4.58
N LYS A 12 11.35 -7.38 4.26
CA LYS A 12 11.73 -6.03 4.66
C LYS A 12 10.46 -5.21 4.90
N GLN A 13 10.45 -4.50 6.02
CA GLN A 13 9.47 -3.45 6.33
C GLN A 13 10.23 -2.12 6.45
N ILE A 14 9.70 -1.08 5.82
CA ILE A 14 10.21 0.29 5.92
C ILE A 14 9.05 1.17 6.40
N SER A 15 9.20 1.80 7.56
CA SER A 15 8.19 2.72 8.09
C SER A 15 8.75 4.14 8.11
N MET A 16 8.04 5.02 7.41
CA MET A 16 8.35 6.44 7.27
C MET A 16 7.28 7.26 7.99
N GLU A 17 7.66 8.33 8.65
CA GLU A 17 6.77 9.28 9.33
C GLU A 17 6.91 10.67 8.72
N TYR A 18 5.80 11.38 8.56
CA TYR A 18 5.76 12.78 8.20
C TYR A 18 5.07 13.57 9.30
N VAL A 19 5.80 14.48 9.96
CA VAL A 19 5.21 15.36 10.98
C VAL A 19 4.47 16.49 10.28
N LEU A 20 3.16 16.58 10.51
CA LEU A 20 2.32 17.61 9.91
C LEU A 20 2.62 18.98 10.53
N PRO A 21 2.65 20.07 9.75
CA PRO A 21 2.76 21.43 10.29
C PRO A 21 1.59 21.75 11.21
N THR A 22 1.83 22.46 12.32
CA THR A 22 0.77 22.87 13.26
C THR A 22 -0.28 23.81 12.67
N THR A 23 -0.02 24.38 11.49
CA THR A 23 -0.92 25.25 10.74
C THR A 23 -1.74 24.51 9.68
N MET A 24 -1.50 23.22 9.48
CA MET A 24 -2.18 22.41 8.47
C MET A 24 -3.56 22.02 8.99
N GLN A 25 -4.62 22.35 8.24
CA GLN A 25 -5.99 22.37 8.78
C GLN A 25 -7.04 21.74 7.86
N SER A 26 -6.65 20.98 6.83
CA SER A 26 -7.64 20.35 5.94
C SER A 26 -7.36 18.88 5.63
N LEU A 27 -8.46 18.13 5.56
CA LEU A 27 -8.56 16.79 4.98
C LEU A 27 -7.81 16.70 3.64
N GLU A 28 -7.99 17.71 2.78
CA GLU A 28 -7.39 17.77 1.45
C GLU A 28 -5.85 17.80 1.52
N GLU A 29 -5.26 18.72 2.28
CA GLU A 29 -3.79 18.83 2.40
C GLU A 29 -3.16 17.56 2.95
N VAL A 30 -3.73 17.00 4.03
CA VAL A 30 -3.23 15.78 4.67
C VAL A 30 -3.33 14.58 3.72
N THR A 31 -4.45 14.46 3.00
CA THR A 31 -4.63 13.40 2.01
C THR A 31 -3.63 13.53 0.87
N ASN A 32 -3.41 14.74 0.35
CA ASN A 32 -2.44 14.99 -0.72
C ASN A 32 -1.01 14.60 -0.31
N ILE A 33 -0.56 14.99 0.89
CA ILE A 33 0.79 14.63 1.38
C ILE A 33 0.96 13.10 1.46
N GLY A 34 -0.04 12.41 1.99
CA GLY A 34 -0.01 10.96 2.10
C GLY A 34 0.00 10.27 0.73
N LEU A 35 -0.87 10.70 -0.20
CA LEU A 35 -0.96 10.11 -1.53
C LEU A 35 0.26 10.44 -2.41
N ASP A 36 0.86 11.62 -2.27
CA ASP A 36 2.12 11.97 -2.92
C ASP A 36 3.26 11.03 -2.50
N ALA A 37 3.25 10.58 -1.24
CA ALA A 37 4.21 9.60 -0.75
C ALA A 37 3.97 8.21 -1.37
N ILE A 38 2.71 7.79 -1.52
CA ILE A 38 2.35 6.57 -2.26
C ILE A 38 2.82 6.66 -3.72
N GLU A 39 2.57 7.77 -4.40
CA GLU A 39 3.02 7.98 -5.79
C GLU A 39 4.55 7.94 -5.91
N THR A 40 5.24 8.55 -4.95
CA THR A 40 6.71 8.53 -4.89
C THR A 40 7.26 7.10 -4.82
N VAL A 41 6.67 6.25 -3.98
CA VAL A 41 7.10 4.83 -3.85
C VAL A 41 6.76 4.03 -5.10
N THR A 42 5.56 4.22 -5.65
CA THR A 42 5.01 3.35 -6.69
C THR A 42 5.52 3.67 -8.09
N LYS A 43 5.88 4.93 -8.35
CA LYS A 43 6.29 5.51 -9.65
C LYS A 43 6.64 4.48 -10.74
N ASN A 44 5.64 4.15 -11.58
CA ASN A 44 5.67 3.23 -12.73
C ASN A 44 6.08 1.77 -12.44
N ASN A 45 6.44 1.44 -11.21
CA ASN A 45 6.86 0.11 -10.79
C ASN A 45 5.71 -0.69 -10.22
N PHE A 46 4.77 -0.03 -9.54
CA PHE A 46 3.56 -0.64 -8.99
C PHE A 46 2.31 0.04 -9.55
N GLU A 47 1.31 -0.75 -9.84
CA GLU A 47 -0.03 -0.32 -10.20
C GLU A 47 -1.03 -1.13 -9.39
N PHE A 48 -1.79 -0.48 -8.52
CA PHE A 48 -2.71 -1.18 -7.63
C PHE A 48 -4.05 -1.48 -8.30
N PHE A 49 -4.66 -2.59 -7.87
CA PHE A 49 -6.00 -3.04 -8.26
C PHE A 49 -7.02 -2.87 -7.15
N CYS A 50 -6.58 -2.84 -5.88
CA CYS A 50 -7.45 -2.60 -4.73
C CYS A 50 -6.75 -1.72 -3.69
N ALA A 51 -7.53 -0.85 -3.06
CA ALA A 51 -7.16 -0.13 -1.85
C ALA A 51 -8.30 -0.26 -0.83
N ASP A 52 -7.98 -0.63 0.40
CA ASP A 52 -8.92 -0.57 1.51
C ASP A 52 -8.75 0.79 2.20
N ILE A 53 -9.87 1.41 2.57
CA ILE A 53 -9.91 2.69 3.29
C ILE A 53 -10.73 2.47 4.55
N THR A 54 -10.16 2.82 5.69
CA THR A 54 -10.89 2.86 6.96
C THR A 54 -11.07 4.31 7.40
N LEU A 55 -12.28 4.64 7.81
CA LEU A 55 -12.63 5.93 8.37
C LEU A 55 -12.70 5.85 9.89
N GLY A 56 -12.32 6.94 10.55
CA GLY A 56 -12.54 7.19 11.97
C GLY A 56 -13.23 8.53 12.19
N LEU A 57 -13.62 8.78 13.43
CA LEU A 57 -14.03 10.10 13.89
C LEU A 57 -12.86 10.80 14.57
N PHE A 58 -12.59 12.03 14.16
CA PHE A 58 -11.47 12.82 14.65
C PHE A 58 -11.97 14.10 15.30
N ASP A 59 -11.32 14.49 16.39
CA ASP A 59 -11.51 15.82 16.99
C ASP A 59 -11.11 16.91 15.98
N HIS A 60 -11.97 17.91 15.78
CA HIS A 60 -11.72 18.98 14.79
C HIS A 60 -10.53 19.87 15.13
N GLU A 61 -10.24 20.07 16.42
CA GLU A 61 -9.17 20.97 16.89
C GLU A 61 -7.85 20.23 17.00
N LEU A 62 -7.90 19.03 17.55
CA LEU A 62 -6.73 18.30 18.01
C LEU A 62 -6.36 17.10 17.12
N TRP A 63 -7.19 16.77 16.12
CA TRP A 63 -6.92 15.76 15.08
C TRP A 63 -6.50 14.39 15.63
N TYR A 64 -7.08 13.99 16.77
CA TYR A 64 -6.94 12.64 17.31
C TYR A 64 -8.24 11.86 17.14
N PRO A 65 -8.16 10.53 17.00
CA PRO A 65 -9.34 9.68 16.92
C PRO A 65 -10.13 9.73 18.24
N VAL A 66 -11.42 10.04 18.17
CA VAL A 66 -12.30 10.17 19.35
C VAL A 66 -13.18 8.94 19.58
N GLU A 67 -13.64 8.30 18.50
CA GLU A 67 -14.54 7.15 18.54
C GLU A 67 -14.46 6.37 17.22
N ASP A 68 -14.70 5.07 17.30
CA ASP A 68 -14.76 4.19 16.13
C ASP A 68 -16.14 4.31 15.45
N LEU A 69 -16.14 4.36 14.12
CA LEU A 69 -17.37 4.25 13.33
C LEU A 69 -17.81 2.77 13.26
N PRO A 70 -19.13 2.49 13.17
CA PRO A 70 -19.61 1.14 12.86
C PRO A 70 -19.00 0.63 11.54
N GLU A 71 -18.69 -0.67 11.47
CA GLU A 71 -17.98 -1.30 10.32
C GLU A 71 -18.60 -0.94 8.96
N GLU A 72 -19.93 -0.95 8.86
CA GLU A 72 -20.68 -0.60 7.65
C GLU A 72 -20.46 0.83 7.15
N PHE A 73 -19.98 1.74 7.99
CA PHE A 73 -19.68 3.12 7.64
C PHE A 73 -18.18 3.39 7.62
N ALA A 74 -17.43 2.67 8.45
CA ALA A 74 -15.99 2.83 8.60
C ALA A 74 -15.20 2.24 7.42
N THR A 75 -15.63 1.09 6.89
CA THR A 75 -14.77 0.29 6.01
C THR A 75 -15.22 0.33 4.55
N TRP A 76 -14.28 0.72 3.69
CA TRP A 76 -14.47 0.84 2.26
C TRP A 76 -13.39 0.11 1.49
N MET A 77 -13.74 -0.37 0.30
CA MET A 77 -12.83 -0.99 -0.65
C MET A 77 -12.98 -0.26 -1.99
N LEU A 78 -11.91 0.38 -2.44
CA LEU A 78 -11.77 0.82 -3.82
C LEU A 78 -11.23 -0.33 -4.65
N LYS A 79 -11.88 -0.60 -5.78
CA LYS A 79 -11.49 -1.69 -6.68
C LYS A 79 -11.51 -1.22 -8.12
N THR A 80 -10.50 -1.60 -8.91
CA THR A 80 -10.51 -1.29 -10.34
C THR A 80 -11.56 -2.12 -11.08
N SER A 81 -12.29 -1.48 -11.99
CA SER A 81 -13.28 -2.12 -12.88
C SER A 81 -12.66 -3.21 -13.77
N HIS A 82 -11.35 -3.12 -14.01
CA HIS A 82 -10.58 -4.04 -14.85
C HIS A 82 -9.48 -4.77 -14.06
N THR A 83 -9.86 -5.43 -12.97
CA THR A 83 -8.95 -6.35 -12.25
C THR A 83 -8.73 -7.63 -13.09
N PRO A 84 -7.49 -8.06 -13.34
CA PRO A 84 -7.23 -9.34 -14.03
C PRO A 84 -7.88 -10.52 -13.27
N GLU A 85 -8.49 -11.48 -13.98
CA GLU A 85 -9.28 -12.57 -13.37
C GLU A 85 -8.52 -13.36 -12.30
N GLN A 86 -7.21 -13.52 -12.48
CA GLN A 86 -6.35 -14.25 -11.56
C GLN A 86 -5.99 -13.47 -10.29
N VAL A 87 -6.23 -12.16 -10.23
CA VAL A 87 -5.84 -11.32 -9.08
C VAL A 87 -6.91 -11.39 -8.01
N VAL A 88 -6.48 -11.70 -6.79
CA VAL A 88 -7.36 -11.69 -5.61
C VAL A 88 -7.53 -10.25 -5.14
N CYS A 89 -8.76 -9.76 -5.31
CA CYS A 89 -9.23 -8.45 -4.90
C CYS A 89 -10.62 -8.61 -4.26
N LYS A 90 -10.64 -8.96 -2.97
CA LYS A 90 -11.86 -9.28 -2.21
C LYS A 90 -11.92 -8.47 -0.91
N PRO A 91 -13.11 -8.10 -0.43
CA PRO A 91 -13.29 -7.45 0.87
C PRO A 91 -12.63 -8.22 2.01
N PHE A 92 -12.07 -7.49 2.97
CA PHE A 92 -11.57 -8.04 4.23
C PHE A 92 -12.66 -8.07 5.31
N TYR A 93 -13.49 -7.02 5.34
CA TYR A 93 -14.56 -6.89 6.33
C TYR A 93 -15.87 -7.44 5.79
N THR A 94 -16.74 -7.90 6.69
CA THR A 94 -18.01 -8.55 6.30
C THR A 94 -18.98 -7.52 5.71
N LYS A 95 -18.96 -6.30 6.25
CA LYS A 95 -19.82 -5.18 5.84
C LYS A 95 -19.09 -4.11 5.04
N GLN A 96 -17.91 -4.42 4.49
CA GLN A 96 -17.12 -3.46 3.72
C GLN A 96 -17.90 -2.95 2.52
N GLN A 97 -17.99 -1.62 2.40
CA GLN A 97 -18.59 -1.01 1.22
C GLN A 97 -17.63 -1.08 0.04
N LEU A 98 -18.16 -1.27 -1.18
CA LEU A 98 -17.35 -1.39 -2.39
C LEU A 98 -17.63 -0.23 -3.33
N LYS A 99 -16.57 0.43 -3.79
CA LYS A 99 -16.61 1.45 -4.84
C LYS A 99 -15.70 1.04 -5.98
N GLU A 100 -16.28 0.88 -7.16
CA GLU A 100 -15.51 0.62 -8.37
C GLU A 100 -15.01 1.94 -8.97
N VAL A 101 -13.77 1.92 -9.46
CA VAL A 101 -13.11 3.02 -10.16
C VAL A 101 -12.42 2.48 -11.42
N ASP A 102 -12.14 3.33 -12.41
CA ASP A 102 -11.48 2.88 -13.63
C ASP A 102 -10.00 2.53 -13.39
N CYS A 103 -9.32 3.31 -12.56
CA CYS A 103 -7.95 3.06 -12.13
C CYS A 103 -7.73 3.55 -10.68
N LEU A 104 -6.76 2.97 -9.98
CA LEU A 104 -6.32 3.46 -8.67
C LEU A 104 -5.15 4.42 -8.81
N SER A 105 -5.39 5.53 -9.51
CA SER A 105 -4.49 6.68 -9.44
C SER A 105 -4.66 7.40 -8.10
N THR A 106 -3.64 8.14 -7.66
CA THR A 106 -3.73 8.97 -6.45
C THR A 106 -4.87 9.98 -6.53
N ALA A 107 -5.13 10.58 -7.70
CA ALA A 107 -6.26 11.46 -7.91
C ALA A 107 -7.62 10.76 -7.71
N GLU A 108 -7.81 9.56 -8.26
CA GLU A 108 -9.04 8.77 -8.08
C GLU A 108 -9.24 8.36 -6.62
N VAL A 109 -8.17 8.00 -5.92
CA VAL A 109 -8.21 7.68 -4.49
C VAL A 109 -8.59 8.91 -3.68
N PHE A 110 -8.01 10.07 -3.99
CA PHE A 110 -8.35 11.35 -3.35
C PHE A 110 -9.84 11.68 -3.51
N ASP A 111 -10.34 11.64 -4.75
CA ASP A 111 -11.75 11.93 -5.06
C ASP A 111 -12.69 10.93 -4.37
N ALA A 112 -12.27 9.67 -4.29
CA ALA A 112 -13.01 8.65 -3.58
C ALA A 112 -13.05 8.89 -2.07
N ILE A 113 -11.94 9.23 -1.43
CA ILE A 113 -11.87 9.59 0.00
C ILE A 113 -12.82 10.75 0.28
N HIS A 114 -12.74 11.82 -0.52
CA HIS A 114 -13.60 13.00 -0.34
C HIS A 114 -15.09 12.66 -0.51
N TYR A 115 -15.43 11.86 -1.52
CA TYR A 115 -16.81 11.37 -1.69
C TYR A 115 -17.27 10.53 -0.48
N ILE A 116 -16.42 9.61 0.00
CA ILE A 116 -16.73 8.67 1.07
C ILE A 116 -16.95 9.44 2.39
N THR A 117 -16.05 10.34 2.77
CA THR A 117 -16.15 11.11 4.01
C THR A 117 -17.41 11.99 4.03
N GLN A 118 -17.79 12.60 2.90
CA GLN A 118 -19.02 13.39 2.79
C GLN A 118 -20.31 12.55 2.83
N LYS A 119 -20.25 11.29 2.39
CA LYS A 119 -21.41 10.37 2.35
C LYS A 119 -21.64 9.67 3.68
N THR A 120 -20.58 9.48 4.47
CA THR A 120 -20.67 8.86 5.78
C THR A 120 -21.53 9.74 6.69
N PRO A 121 -22.57 9.19 7.35
CA PRO A 121 -23.36 9.96 8.29
C PRO A 121 -22.46 10.56 9.36
N ASN A 122 -22.53 11.87 9.56
CA ASN A 122 -21.81 12.52 10.66
C ASN A 122 -22.27 11.87 11.97
N ALA A 123 -21.32 11.31 12.72
CA ALA A 123 -21.59 10.99 14.11
C ALA A 123 -21.93 12.31 14.82
N SER A 124 -22.95 12.25 15.66
CA SER A 124 -23.75 13.37 16.19
C SER A 124 -23.02 14.39 17.09
N SER A 125 -21.70 14.52 16.97
CA SER A 125 -20.83 15.33 17.82
C SER A 125 -20.44 16.63 17.09
N GLU A 126 -20.75 17.78 17.69
CA GLU A 126 -20.36 19.11 17.17
C GLU A 126 -18.83 19.31 17.08
N HIS A 127 -18.05 18.43 17.70
CA HIS A 127 -16.59 18.54 17.79
C HIS A 127 -15.85 17.45 16.99
N ALA A 128 -16.57 16.57 16.30
CA ALA A 128 -15.97 15.48 15.54
C ALA A 128 -16.21 15.62 14.03
N GLN A 129 -15.24 15.19 13.24
CA GLN A 129 -15.33 15.07 11.79
C GLN A 129 -14.96 13.65 11.36
N VAL A 130 -15.59 13.17 10.28
CA VAL A 130 -15.22 11.91 9.65
C VAL A 130 -13.97 12.13 8.81
N PHE A 131 -12.97 11.29 9.02
CA PHE A 131 -11.70 11.35 8.29
C PHE A 131 -11.15 9.94 8.05
N TRP A 132 -10.26 9.74 7.09
CA TRP A 132 -9.59 8.47 6.91
C TRP A 132 -8.54 8.29 8.01
N GLN A 133 -8.50 7.08 8.53
CA GLN A 133 -7.54 6.62 9.52
C GLN A 133 -6.45 5.79 8.84
N ASP A 134 -6.82 4.90 7.92
CA ASP A 134 -5.86 4.10 7.17
C ASP A 134 -6.29 3.92 5.71
N ILE A 135 -5.27 3.78 4.86
CA ILE A 135 -5.40 3.45 3.44
C ILE A 135 -4.37 2.36 3.12
N SER A 136 -4.85 1.17 2.76
CA SER A 136 -4.02 -0.01 2.50
C SER A 136 -4.10 -0.44 1.05
N PHE A 137 -2.96 -0.38 0.35
CA PHE A 137 -2.79 -0.80 -1.04
C PHE A 137 -2.13 -2.18 -1.08
N ARG A 138 -2.85 -3.20 -1.57
CA ARG A 138 -2.45 -4.61 -1.36
C ARG A 138 -2.42 -5.51 -2.58
N SER A 139 -3.18 -5.23 -3.63
CA SER A 139 -3.17 -6.02 -4.86
C SER A 139 -2.63 -5.17 -5.98
N LEU A 140 -1.68 -5.68 -6.74
CA LEU A 140 -0.92 -4.87 -7.67
C LEU A 140 -0.40 -5.64 -8.88
N ARG A 141 -0.12 -4.88 -9.94
CA ARG A 141 0.81 -5.23 -10.99
C ARG A 141 2.16 -4.61 -10.68
N THR A 142 3.21 -5.41 -10.67
CA THR A 142 4.59 -4.95 -10.48
C THR A 142 5.43 -5.16 -11.73
N LEU A 143 6.32 -4.22 -12.01
CA LEU A 143 7.41 -4.37 -12.97
C LEU A 143 8.59 -5.07 -12.28
N LEU A 144 9.09 -6.16 -12.86
CA LEU A 144 10.34 -6.79 -12.44
C LEU A 144 11.52 -6.17 -13.19
N PRO A 145 12.38 -5.37 -12.54
CA PRO A 145 13.50 -4.74 -13.21
C PRO A 145 14.53 -5.79 -13.63
N ASP A 146 15.07 -5.66 -14.84
CA ASP A 146 16.12 -6.50 -15.42
C ASP A 146 15.81 -8.01 -15.49
N TRP A 147 14.53 -8.40 -15.39
CA TRP A 147 14.15 -9.80 -15.55
C TRP A 147 14.26 -10.26 -17.00
N ASN A 148 14.97 -11.37 -17.24
CA ASN A 148 15.09 -11.96 -18.57
C ASN A 148 13.71 -12.49 -19.01
N PRO A 149 13.10 -11.93 -20.07
CA PRO A 149 11.75 -12.31 -20.50
C PRO A 149 11.67 -13.75 -21.05
N ASN A 150 12.81 -14.37 -21.37
CA ASN A 150 12.87 -15.74 -21.87
C ASN A 150 12.93 -16.79 -20.74
N LEU A 151 12.96 -16.36 -19.47
CA LEU A 151 13.03 -17.27 -18.33
C LEU A 151 11.72 -17.24 -17.53
N PRO A 152 11.20 -18.42 -17.12
CA PRO A 152 10.06 -18.48 -16.24
C PRO A 152 10.40 -17.84 -14.90
N LEU A 153 9.43 -17.15 -14.31
CA LEU A 153 9.57 -16.62 -12.96
C LEU A 153 9.24 -17.72 -11.96
N MET A 154 10.25 -18.19 -11.23
CA MET A 154 10.05 -19.18 -10.18
C MET A 154 9.98 -18.48 -8.83
N LEU A 155 8.85 -18.62 -8.12
CA LEU A 155 8.71 -18.21 -6.72
C LEU A 155 8.92 -19.42 -5.81
N GLN A 156 9.82 -19.29 -4.85
CA GLN A 156 9.99 -20.26 -3.78
C GLN A 156 9.30 -19.77 -2.51
N THR A 157 8.44 -20.61 -1.92
CA THR A 157 7.81 -20.39 -0.60
C THR A 157 7.96 -21.67 0.21
N GLY A 158 8.65 -21.56 1.36
CA GLY A 158 9.14 -22.71 2.11
C GLY A 158 9.92 -23.69 1.22
N ASN A 159 9.48 -24.95 1.19
CA ASN A 159 10.09 -26.03 0.40
C ASN A 159 9.47 -26.22 -0.99
N LYS A 160 8.54 -25.35 -1.40
CA LYS A 160 7.84 -25.45 -2.68
C LYS A 160 8.32 -24.38 -3.63
N VAL A 161 8.36 -24.71 -4.92
CA VAL A 161 8.67 -23.79 -6.00
C VAL A 161 7.50 -23.79 -6.97
N PHE A 162 7.02 -22.59 -7.30
CA PHE A 162 5.90 -22.36 -8.19
C PHE A 162 6.37 -21.52 -9.37
N GLU A 163 5.92 -21.87 -10.57
CA GLU A 163 6.04 -20.98 -11.71
C GLU A 163 4.95 -19.92 -11.62
N TYR A 164 5.35 -18.65 -11.67
CA TYR A 164 4.47 -17.51 -11.56
C TYR A 164 4.27 -16.88 -12.94
N PRO A 165 3.03 -16.60 -13.37
CA PRO A 165 2.78 -16.04 -14.69
C PRO A 165 3.34 -14.63 -14.80
N THR A 166 4.06 -14.39 -15.89
CA THR A 166 4.60 -13.07 -16.23
C THR A 166 4.03 -12.59 -17.56
N LYS A 167 3.99 -11.26 -17.73
CA LYS A 167 3.63 -10.63 -19.00
C LYS A 167 4.74 -9.69 -19.43
N THR A 168 5.44 -10.04 -20.50
CA THR A 168 6.45 -9.16 -21.10
C THR A 168 5.81 -8.16 -22.05
N THR A 169 6.22 -6.91 -21.93
CA THR A 169 5.87 -5.82 -22.84
C THR A 169 7.15 -5.07 -23.24
N ASN A 170 7.04 -4.07 -24.12
CA ASN A 170 8.14 -3.16 -24.42
C ASN A 170 8.62 -2.34 -23.21
N LYS A 171 7.82 -2.24 -22.14
CA LYS A 171 8.18 -1.57 -20.88
C LYS A 171 8.86 -2.50 -19.87
N GLY A 172 8.91 -3.80 -20.14
CA GLY A 172 9.54 -4.82 -19.28
C GLY A 172 8.60 -5.97 -18.91
N THR A 173 9.02 -6.75 -17.92
CA THR A 173 8.32 -7.96 -17.46
C THR A 173 7.46 -7.64 -16.25
N PHE A 174 6.14 -7.84 -16.38
CA PHE A 174 5.17 -7.54 -15.35
C PHE A 174 4.62 -8.80 -14.68
N VAL A 175 4.20 -8.64 -13.44
CA VAL A 175 3.56 -9.68 -12.64
C VAL A 175 2.34 -9.11 -11.92
N ASN A 176 1.23 -9.83 -11.94
CA ASN A 176 0.02 -9.46 -11.22
C ASN A 176 -0.12 -10.31 -9.95
N ALA A 177 -0.40 -9.69 -8.82
CA ALA A 177 -0.47 -10.36 -7.53
C ALA A 177 -1.43 -9.63 -6.56
N PRO A 178 -1.89 -10.26 -5.47
CA PRO A 178 -1.80 -11.70 -5.18
C PRO A 178 -2.68 -12.52 -6.14
N MET A 179 -2.28 -13.76 -6.41
CA MET A 179 -3.10 -14.72 -7.16
C MET A 179 -3.79 -15.75 -6.26
N ASP A 180 -3.25 -15.93 -5.07
CA ASP A 180 -3.79 -16.79 -4.01
C ASP A 180 -3.42 -16.10 -2.69
N SER A 181 -4.42 -15.91 -1.81
CA SER A 181 -4.24 -15.16 -0.56
C SER A 181 -3.29 -15.81 0.44
N TYR A 182 -2.99 -17.11 0.29
CA TYR A 182 -2.18 -17.87 1.22
C TYR A 182 -0.82 -18.29 0.64
N ILE A 183 -0.77 -18.59 -0.66
CA ILE A 183 0.43 -19.15 -1.30
C ILE A 183 1.13 -18.14 -2.21
N LEU A 184 0.35 -17.34 -2.94
CA LEU A 184 0.85 -16.42 -3.98
C LEU A 184 0.52 -14.98 -3.59
N GLN A 185 1.08 -14.59 -2.44
CA GLN A 185 0.90 -13.28 -1.82
C GLN A 185 1.39 -12.14 -2.72
N SER A 186 0.95 -10.91 -2.41
CA SER A 186 1.42 -9.72 -3.10
C SER A 186 2.92 -9.52 -2.85
N PRO A 187 3.72 -9.14 -3.85
CA PRO A 187 5.14 -8.87 -3.67
C PRO A 187 5.40 -7.67 -2.74
N ALA A 188 4.43 -6.77 -2.65
CA ALA A 188 4.48 -5.60 -1.80
C ALA A 188 3.08 -5.17 -1.35
N SER A 189 3.01 -4.47 -0.23
CA SER A 189 1.84 -3.68 0.18
C SER A 189 2.30 -2.38 0.81
N LEU A 190 1.46 -1.35 0.67
CA LEU A 190 1.72 -0.02 1.22
C LEU A 190 0.54 0.33 2.12
N VAL A 191 0.82 0.79 3.33
CA VAL A 191 -0.20 1.23 4.28
C VAL A 191 0.14 2.65 4.68
N LEU A 192 -0.80 3.56 4.45
CA LEU A 192 -0.74 4.95 4.88
C LEU A 192 -1.70 5.11 6.05
N GLU A 193 -1.20 5.59 7.17
CA GLU A 193 -1.92 5.70 8.43
C GLU A 193 -1.88 7.14 8.92
N ASN A 194 -3.02 7.60 9.42
CA ASN A 194 -3.18 8.86 10.14
C ASN A 194 -3.34 8.48 11.62
N ASP A 195 -2.21 8.26 12.28
CA ASP A 195 -2.10 7.62 13.61
C ASP A 195 -2.68 8.47 14.76
N GLY A 196 -3.20 9.67 14.49
CA GLY A 196 -3.45 10.69 15.49
C GLY A 196 -2.13 11.25 16.05
N GLY A 197 -2.16 12.48 16.56
CA GLY A 197 -0.94 13.13 17.08
C GLY A 197 -0.13 13.90 16.03
N ASN A 198 -0.80 14.37 14.97
CA ASN A 198 -0.25 15.32 14.00
C ASN A 198 0.93 14.76 13.17
N SER A 199 0.87 13.47 12.82
CA SER A 199 1.78 12.85 11.85
C SER A 199 1.07 11.84 10.95
N LEU A 200 1.68 11.58 9.79
CA LEU A 200 1.31 10.49 8.90
C LEU A 200 2.38 9.41 8.94
N THR A 201 1.98 8.14 8.93
CA THR A 201 2.89 7.00 8.81
C THR A 201 2.67 6.32 7.46
N LEU A 202 3.74 6.11 6.70
CA LEU A 202 3.75 5.27 5.51
C LEU A 202 4.60 4.03 5.78
N THR A 203 3.97 2.86 5.78
CA THR A 203 4.64 1.58 5.92
C THR A 203 4.65 0.82 4.59
N ILE A 204 5.86 0.45 4.13
CA ILE A 204 6.11 -0.32 2.92
C ILE A 204 6.52 -1.73 3.33
N TYR A 205 5.69 -2.72 3.00
CA TYR A 205 5.95 -4.13 3.22
C TYR A 205 6.44 -4.77 1.92
N LEU A 206 7.56 -5.48 1.97
CA LEU A 206 8.18 -6.14 0.82
C LEU A 206 8.37 -7.62 1.12
N LEU A 207 7.78 -8.47 0.30
CA LEU A 207 7.70 -9.92 0.54
C LEU A 207 8.56 -10.75 -0.40
N TRP A 208 9.12 -10.17 -1.46
CA TRP A 208 9.95 -10.89 -2.43
C TRP A 208 11.41 -10.46 -2.38
N SER A 209 12.32 -11.44 -2.48
CA SER A 209 13.77 -11.20 -2.37
C SER A 209 14.33 -10.18 -3.36
N CYS A 210 13.72 -10.05 -4.54
CA CYS A 210 14.11 -9.05 -5.53
C CYS A 210 13.98 -7.59 -5.05
N TRP A 211 13.16 -7.33 -4.03
CA TRP A 211 12.95 -6.01 -3.43
C TRP A 211 13.67 -5.83 -2.08
N THR A 212 14.17 -6.92 -1.47
CA THR A 212 14.76 -6.89 -0.13
C THR A 212 16.29 -7.04 -0.14
N GLU A 213 16.86 -7.79 -1.08
CA GLU A 213 18.29 -8.07 -1.17
C GLU A 213 19.04 -6.90 -1.84
N LYS A 214 19.99 -6.27 -1.13
CA LYS A 214 20.64 -5.00 -1.53
C LYS A 214 21.25 -5.00 -2.94
N GLN A 215 21.73 -6.14 -3.41
CA GLN A 215 22.35 -6.28 -4.72
C GLN A 215 21.32 -6.30 -5.86
N MET A 216 20.04 -6.57 -5.57
CA MET A 216 18.99 -6.71 -6.55
C MET A 216 18.52 -5.33 -7.07
N PRO A 217 18.23 -5.20 -8.38
CA PRO A 217 17.74 -3.95 -8.96
C PRO A 217 16.49 -3.38 -8.26
N GLY A 218 15.55 -4.25 -7.88
CA GLY A 218 14.34 -3.84 -7.16
C GLY A 218 14.64 -3.19 -5.81
N ALA A 219 15.54 -3.77 -5.03
CA ALA A 219 15.94 -3.20 -3.73
C ALA A 219 16.58 -1.81 -3.86
N LYS A 220 17.39 -1.58 -4.90
CA LYS A 220 17.97 -0.27 -5.20
C LYS A 220 16.90 0.76 -5.57
N LEU A 221 15.92 0.38 -6.39
CA LEU A 221 14.79 1.26 -6.72
C LEU A 221 14.02 1.68 -5.47
N ILE A 222 13.70 0.74 -4.56
CA ILE A 222 13.05 1.06 -3.30
C ILE A 222 13.90 2.02 -2.47
N GLU A 223 15.21 1.78 -2.37
CA GLU A 223 16.11 2.67 -1.63
C GLU A 223 16.14 4.09 -2.21
N GLU A 224 16.15 4.23 -3.54
CA GLU A 224 16.02 5.52 -4.22
C GLU A 224 14.69 6.21 -3.87
N ARG A 225 13.57 5.48 -3.83
CA ARG A 225 12.27 6.04 -3.44
C ARG A 225 12.22 6.48 -1.98
N VAL A 226 12.78 5.68 -1.09
CA VAL A 226 12.90 6.05 0.33
C VAL A 226 13.74 7.31 0.49
N ASN A 227 14.83 7.44 -0.27
CA ASN A 227 15.64 8.66 -0.23
C ASN A 227 14.90 9.87 -0.81
N GLN A 228 14.05 9.69 -1.84
CA GLN A 228 13.17 10.74 -2.34
C GLN A 228 12.14 11.18 -1.28
N LEU A 229 11.51 10.24 -0.59
CA LEU A 229 10.61 10.54 0.53
C LEU A 229 11.32 11.35 1.62
N LYS A 230 12.56 10.98 1.98
CA LYS A 230 13.37 11.73 2.95
C LYS A 230 13.61 13.17 2.53
N ASN A 231 13.93 13.39 1.26
CA ASN A 231 14.11 14.73 0.70
C ASN A 231 12.81 15.54 0.72
N ASN A 232 11.66 14.87 0.71
CA ASN A 232 10.34 15.49 0.80
C ASN A 232 9.85 15.68 2.25
N GLY A 233 10.71 15.47 3.26
CA GLY A 233 10.41 15.72 4.67
C GLY A 233 9.96 14.50 5.48
N TRP A 234 9.85 13.32 4.87
CA TRP A 234 9.58 12.09 5.60
C TRP A 234 10.81 11.61 6.36
N GLN A 235 10.62 10.99 7.52
CA GLN A 235 11.68 10.49 8.39
C GLN A 235 11.49 9.00 8.63
N LEU A 236 12.56 8.27 8.94
CA LEU A 236 12.44 6.86 9.30
C LEU A 236 11.92 6.74 10.73
N LYS A 237 10.75 6.12 10.94
CA LYS A 237 10.12 5.94 12.27
C LYS A 237 10.77 4.80 13.06
N LEU A 238 11.01 3.66 12.38
CA LEU A 238 11.68 2.48 12.92
C LEU A 238 12.64 1.92 11.87
N SER A 239 13.84 1.56 12.32
CA SER A 239 14.89 0.94 11.51
C SER A 239 14.32 -0.24 10.71
N THR A 240 14.70 -0.36 9.44
CA THR A 240 14.51 -1.59 8.66
C THR A 240 14.83 -2.80 9.53
N VAL A 241 13.86 -3.68 9.73
CA VAL A 241 14.09 -4.98 10.36
C VAL A 241 14.37 -5.95 9.23
N PRO A 242 15.65 -6.22 8.88
CA PRO A 242 15.95 -7.33 7.98
C PRO A 242 15.65 -8.64 8.73
N PHE A 243 14.92 -9.54 8.09
CA PHE A 243 14.81 -10.90 8.62
C PHE A 243 16.16 -11.61 8.46
N ILE A 244 16.82 -11.92 9.57
CA ILE A 244 17.99 -12.81 9.58
C ILE A 244 17.44 -14.23 9.61
N GLY A 245 17.23 -14.82 8.43
CA GLY A 245 16.94 -16.24 8.33
C GLY A 245 18.11 -17.03 8.92
N SER A 246 17.85 -17.81 9.97
CA SER A 246 18.79 -18.79 10.48
C SER A 246 19.11 -19.79 9.37
N SER A 247 20.33 -19.73 8.83
CA SER A 247 20.89 -20.76 7.98
C SER A 247 20.97 -22.06 8.80
N THR A 248 20.13 -23.03 8.47
CA THR A 248 20.33 -24.44 8.86
C THR A 248 20.73 -25.23 7.63
#